data_AF-A0A3M2FZQ9-F1
#
_entry.id   AF-A0A3M2FZQ9-F1
#
_cell.length_a   1.000
_cell.length_b   1.000
_cell.length_c   1.000
_cell.angle_alpha   90.00
_cell.angle_beta   90.00
_cell.angle_gamma   90.00
#
_symmetry.space_group_name_H-M   'P 1'
#
loop_
_entity.id
_entity.type
_entity.pdbx_description
1 polymer ?
#
loop_
_entity_poly.entity_id
_entity_poly.type
_entity_poly.pdbx_seq_one_letter_code
_entity_poly.pdbx_strand_id
1 'polypeptide(L)'
;MTPMGIYMMGLPLRLHLQRGFTLIEVAMAVVIIGVLLIPLLTLLGTDIINDSNVRDAGVAYELAQEELEWLLYSKVPASVLMKYYIQQSQRGDPNVQAEVRKRKTPDGTKQDVLDVNVKYEIEFAGKSWQIRRHLIMDQTYLTEIHIAVYGPLNQDKPLAQLSTLKYQ
;
A
#
# COMPACT_ATOMS: atom_id res chain seq x y z
N MET A 1 -28.07 45.91 -61.61
CA MET A 1 -28.12 46.54 -60.26
C MET A 1 -27.88 45.43 -59.25
N THR A 2 -26.87 45.34 -58.41
CA THR A 2 -25.53 45.95 -58.24
C THR A 2 -24.85 44.98 -57.25
N PRO A 3 -23.57 44.61 -57.44
CA PRO A 3 -22.93 43.57 -56.62
C PRO A 3 -22.48 44.11 -55.26
N MET A 4 -22.79 43.40 -54.17
CA MET A 4 -22.20 43.67 -52.85
C MET A 4 -20.84 43.00 -52.75
N GLY A 5 -19.78 43.81 -52.75
CA GLY A 5 -18.40 43.39 -52.54
C GLY A 5 -18.14 43.04 -51.08
N ILE A 6 -17.62 41.83 -50.86
CA ILE A 6 -17.08 41.35 -49.59
C ILE A 6 -15.64 41.87 -49.51
N TYR A 7 -15.39 42.81 -48.60
CA TYR A 7 -14.04 43.28 -48.29
C TYR A 7 -13.30 42.22 -47.46
N MET A 8 -12.39 41.49 -48.09
CA MET A 8 -11.36 40.71 -47.39
C MET A 8 -10.33 41.68 -46.79
N MET A 9 -10.38 41.86 -45.47
CA MET A 9 -9.30 42.47 -44.70
C MET A 9 -8.20 41.42 -44.48
N GLY A 10 -7.21 41.40 -45.39
CA GLY A 10 -5.96 40.68 -45.16
C GLY A 10 -5.15 41.37 -44.07
N LEU A 11 -4.93 40.69 -42.95
CA LEU A 11 -4.00 41.11 -41.90
C LEU A 11 -2.56 40.76 -42.35
N PRO A 12 -1.68 41.74 -42.59
CA PRO A 12 -0.28 41.45 -42.89
C PRO A 12 0.47 41.18 -41.58
N LEU A 13 0.52 39.92 -41.15
CA LEU A 13 1.48 39.47 -40.14
C LEU A 13 2.87 39.34 -40.77
N ARG A 14 3.50 40.49 -41.03
CA ARG A 14 4.94 40.54 -41.34
C ARG A 14 5.72 40.53 -40.03
N LEU A 15 6.03 39.34 -39.54
CA LEU A 15 7.08 39.14 -38.54
C LEU A 15 8.44 39.08 -39.26
N HIS A 16 9.07 40.25 -39.46
CA HIS A 16 10.49 40.33 -39.73
C HIS A 16 11.25 40.35 -38.39
N LEU A 17 11.71 39.18 -37.94
CA LEU A 17 12.78 39.06 -36.94
C LEU A 17 13.96 38.33 -37.56
N GLN A 18 14.72 39.04 -38.40
CA GLN A 18 16.14 38.74 -38.62
C GLN A 18 16.94 39.68 -37.72
N ARG A 19 16.99 39.38 -36.42
CA ARG A 19 18.00 39.95 -35.52
C ARG A 19 18.91 38.80 -35.12
N GLY A 20 20.22 38.96 -35.32
CA GLY A 20 21.20 37.97 -34.89
C GLY A 20 21.05 37.73 -33.40
N PHE A 21 20.83 36.48 -33.01
CA PHE A 21 20.75 36.07 -31.61
C PHE A 21 22.02 36.54 -30.91
N THR A 22 21.85 37.42 -29.93
CA THR A 22 22.97 37.87 -29.11
C THR A 22 23.39 36.71 -28.20
N LEU A 23 24.70 36.53 -27.98
CA LEU A 23 25.22 35.44 -27.13
C LEU A 23 24.58 35.44 -25.73
N ILE A 24 24.19 36.62 -25.24
CA ILE A 24 23.51 36.80 -23.96
C ILE A 24 22.09 36.21 -23.93
N GLU A 25 21.37 36.23 -25.06
CA GLU A 25 20.02 35.68 -25.18
C GLU A 25 20.05 34.15 -25.12
N VAL A 26 21.05 33.54 -25.79
CA VAL A 26 21.28 32.09 -25.72
C VAL A 26 21.70 31.67 -24.31
N ALA A 27 22.62 32.42 -23.67
CA ALA A 27 23.03 32.15 -22.30
C ALA A 27 21.85 32.23 -21.32
N MET A 28 20.99 33.24 -21.47
CA MET A 28 19.80 33.40 -20.65
C MET A 28 18.78 32.28 -20.87
N ALA A 29 18.55 31.85 -22.13
CA ALA A 29 17.68 30.72 -22.43
C ALA A 29 18.16 29.42 -21.77
N VAL A 30 19.47 29.15 -21.78
CA VAL A 30 20.05 27.96 -21.14
C VAL A 30 19.85 28.00 -19.61
N VAL A 31 20.02 29.17 -18.98
CA VAL A 31 19.78 29.33 -17.54
C VAL A 31 18.30 29.09 -17.20
N ILE A 32 17.37 29.66 -17.99
CA ILE A 32 15.93 29.46 -17.79
C ILE A 32 15.57 27.99 -17.94
N ILE A 33 16.05 27.31 -18.99
CA ILE A 33 15.81 25.88 -19.20
C ILE A 33 16.38 25.07 -18.02
N GLY A 34 17.60 25.38 -17.57
CA GLY A 34 18.23 24.69 -16.45
C GLY A 34 17.43 24.78 -15.15
N VAL A 35 16.89 25.96 -14.83
CA VAL A 35 16.04 26.16 -13.64
C VAL A 35 14.70 25.45 -13.80
N LEU A 36 14.09 25.49 -15.00
CA LEU A 36 12.82 24.81 -15.28
C LEU A 36 12.93 23.28 -15.34
N LEU A 37 14.11 22.74 -15.59
CA LEU A 37 14.31 21.30 -15.69
C LEU A 37 14.18 20.60 -14.33
N ILE A 38 14.52 21.29 -13.24
CA ILE A 38 14.48 20.74 -11.87
C ILE A 38 13.07 20.27 -11.49
N PRO A 39 12.00 21.11 -11.51
CA PRO A 39 10.65 20.66 -11.16
C PRO A 39 10.15 19.55 -12.08
N LEU A 40 10.51 19.58 -13.36
CA LEU A 40 10.14 18.53 -14.31
C LEU A 40 10.75 17.18 -13.94
N LEU A 41 12.04 17.16 -13.57
CA LEU A 41 12.70 15.94 -13.09
C LEU A 41 12.09 15.44 -11.77
N THR A 42 11.68 16.35 -10.87
CA THR A 42 11.03 15.92 -9.63
C THR A 42 9.67 15.26 -9.88
N LEU A 43 8.88 15.77 -10.84
CA LEU A 43 7.60 15.16 -11.22
C LEU A 43 7.79 13.78 -11.87
N LEU A 44 8.79 13.63 -12.75
CA LEU A 44 9.08 12.35 -13.38
C LEU A 44 9.66 11.31 -12.41
N GLY A 45 10.45 11.76 -11.42
CA GLY A 45 11.03 10.88 -10.40
C GLY A 45 10.00 10.30 -9.44
N THR A 46 8.92 11.03 -9.14
CA THR A 46 7.86 10.54 -8.23
C THR A 46 7.07 9.38 -8.81
N ASP A 47 6.87 9.34 -10.13
CA ASP A 47 6.06 8.29 -10.77
C ASP A 47 6.75 6.92 -10.78
N ILE A 48 8.08 6.89 -10.96
CA ILE A 48 8.86 5.65 -10.93
C ILE A 48 8.88 5.04 -9.51
N ILE A 49 8.92 5.88 -8.48
CA ILE A 49 8.88 5.41 -7.08
C ILE A 49 7.49 4.85 -6.74
N ASN A 50 6.42 5.46 -7.29
CA ASN A 50 5.06 4.98 -7.09
C ASN A 50 4.82 3.59 -7.72
N ASP A 51 5.43 3.28 -8.86
CA ASP A 51 5.24 1.99 -9.53
C ASP A 51 5.71 0.80 -8.67
N SER A 52 6.86 0.97 -7.98
CA SER A 52 7.36 -0.06 -7.07
C SER A 52 6.42 -0.34 -5.89
N ASN A 53 5.78 0.70 -5.35
CA ASN A 53 4.81 0.57 -4.25
C ASN A 53 3.51 -0.10 -4.70
N VAL A 54 3.04 0.17 -5.92
CA VAL A 54 1.82 -0.46 -6.47
C VAL A 54 2.06 -1.96 -6.69
N ARG A 55 3.20 -2.33 -7.28
CA ARG A 55 3.55 -3.74 -7.46
C ARG A 55 3.70 -4.46 -6.13
N ASP A 56 4.40 -3.85 -5.17
CA ASP A 56 4.60 -4.44 -3.85
C ASP A 56 3.27 -4.54 -3.06
N ALA A 57 2.34 -3.62 -3.25
CA ALA A 57 0.99 -3.71 -2.70
C ALA A 57 0.18 -4.88 -3.30
N GLY A 58 0.32 -5.13 -4.61
CA GLY A 58 -0.27 -6.29 -5.27
C GLY A 58 0.24 -7.61 -4.68
N VAL A 59 1.56 -7.75 -4.56
CA VAL A 59 2.19 -8.93 -3.92
C VAL A 59 1.75 -9.07 -2.46
N ALA A 60 1.71 -7.97 -1.69
CA ALA A 60 1.25 -7.99 -0.31
C ALA A 60 -0.19 -8.48 -0.18
N TYR A 61 -1.07 -8.10 -1.12
CA TYR A 61 -2.45 -8.55 -1.16
C TYR A 61 -2.56 -10.04 -1.46
N GLU A 62 -1.81 -10.55 -2.44
CA GLU A 62 -1.76 -11.98 -2.78
C GLU A 62 -1.29 -12.81 -1.57
N LEU A 63 -0.22 -12.39 -0.90
CA LEU A 63 0.28 -13.04 0.32
C LEU A 63 -0.74 -13.01 1.44
N ALA A 64 -1.45 -11.88 1.62
CA ALA A 64 -2.50 -11.77 2.63
C ALA A 64 -3.67 -12.73 2.32
N GLN A 65 -4.04 -12.85 1.04
CA GLN A 65 -5.13 -13.71 0.60
C GLN A 65 -4.78 -15.19 0.74
N GLU A 66 -3.59 -15.62 0.31
CA GLU A 66 -3.11 -17.00 0.47
C GLU A 66 -3.12 -17.40 1.96
N GLU A 67 -2.66 -16.50 2.82
CA GLU A 67 -2.64 -16.73 4.26
C GLU A 67 -4.06 -16.82 4.85
N LEU A 68 -4.97 -15.97 4.38
CA LEU A 68 -6.38 -16.00 4.78
C LEU A 68 -7.04 -17.31 4.37
N GLU A 69 -6.82 -17.72 3.13
CA GLU A 69 -7.34 -18.97 2.58
C GLU A 69 -6.79 -20.18 3.33
N TRP A 70 -5.49 -20.19 3.67
CA TRP A 70 -4.90 -21.24 4.49
C TRP A 70 -5.60 -21.35 5.85
N LEU A 71 -5.84 -20.24 6.54
CA LEU A 71 -6.57 -20.24 7.81
C LEU A 71 -8.02 -20.67 7.66
N LEU A 72 -8.72 -20.23 6.61
CA LEU A 72 -10.12 -20.56 6.35
C LEU A 72 -10.30 -22.04 6.00
N TYR A 73 -9.46 -22.58 5.11
CA TYR A 73 -9.56 -23.95 4.60
C TYR A 73 -8.75 -24.97 5.41
N SER A 74 -7.98 -24.53 6.41
CA SER A 74 -7.35 -25.46 7.35
C SER A 74 -8.41 -26.34 8.01
N LYS A 75 -8.22 -27.66 7.93
CA LYS A 75 -9.01 -28.66 8.67
C LYS A 75 -8.73 -28.62 10.18
N VAL A 76 -7.73 -27.84 10.59
CA VAL A 76 -7.35 -27.66 11.99
C VAL A 76 -8.32 -26.66 12.61
N PRO A 77 -9.07 -27.04 13.67
CA PRO A 77 -9.93 -26.09 14.37
C PRO A 77 -9.12 -24.91 14.89
N ALA A 78 -9.64 -23.68 14.81
CA ALA A 78 -8.84 -22.51 15.22
C ALA A 78 -8.50 -22.53 16.72
N SER A 79 -9.32 -23.21 17.53
CA SER A 79 -9.02 -23.47 18.95
C SER A 79 -7.72 -24.28 19.14
N VAL A 80 -7.41 -25.22 18.24
CA VAL A 80 -6.16 -26.00 18.26
C VAL A 80 -4.97 -25.14 17.85
N LEU A 81 -5.13 -24.36 16.77
CA LEU A 81 -4.09 -23.41 16.32
C LEU A 81 -3.75 -22.39 17.43
N MET A 82 -4.76 -21.85 18.10
CA MET A 82 -4.55 -20.90 19.19
C MET A 82 -3.83 -21.53 20.38
N LYS A 83 -4.19 -22.76 20.80
CA LYS A 83 -3.46 -23.48 21.86
C LYS A 83 -2.00 -23.68 21.51
N TYR A 84 -1.71 -24.03 20.26
CA TYR A 84 -0.34 -24.14 19.76
C TYR A 84 0.41 -22.81 19.89
N TYR A 85 -0.17 -21.69 19.46
CA TYR A 85 0.48 -20.38 19.58
C TYR A 85 0.67 -19.92 21.03
N ILE A 86 -0.30 -20.17 21.92
CA ILE A 86 -0.11 -19.92 23.36
C ILE A 86 1.10 -20.69 23.88
N GLN A 87 1.22 -21.97 23.51
CA GLN A 87 2.34 -22.79 23.95
C GLN A 87 3.68 -22.25 23.41
N GLN A 88 3.73 -21.78 22.16
CA GLN A 88 4.94 -21.16 21.61
C GLN A 88 5.28 -19.85 22.31
N SER A 89 4.29 -19.01 22.60
CA SER A 89 4.47 -17.77 23.36
C SER A 89 5.02 -18.05 24.77
N GLN A 90 4.50 -19.06 25.46
CA GLN A 90 4.99 -19.49 26.78
C GLN A 90 6.42 -20.05 26.75
N ARG A 91 6.87 -20.58 25.60
CA ARG A 91 8.25 -21.00 25.38
C ARG A 91 9.20 -19.83 25.10
N GLY A 92 8.68 -18.61 25.04
CA GLY A 92 9.46 -17.40 24.79
C GLY A 92 9.79 -17.18 23.32
N ASP A 93 9.01 -17.74 22.39
CA ASP A 93 9.17 -17.43 20.97
C ASP A 93 8.85 -15.93 20.72
N PRO A 94 9.83 -15.11 20.32
CA PRO A 94 9.63 -13.67 20.13
C PRO A 94 8.67 -13.36 18.97
N ASN A 95 8.40 -14.33 18.10
CA ASN A 95 7.49 -14.22 16.96
C ASN A 95 6.03 -14.47 17.34
N VAL A 96 5.74 -14.95 18.55
CA VAL A 96 4.38 -15.31 18.96
C VAL A 96 4.02 -14.64 20.29
N GLN A 97 3.04 -13.75 20.25
CA GLN A 97 2.50 -13.08 21.43
C GLN A 97 1.04 -13.51 21.60
N ALA A 98 0.77 -14.30 22.64
CA ALA A 98 -0.60 -14.74 22.96
C ALA A 98 -1.02 -14.18 24.32
N GLU A 99 -2.17 -13.53 24.38
CA GLU A 99 -2.72 -12.95 25.61
C GLU A 99 -4.22 -13.28 25.73
N VAL A 100 -4.67 -13.58 26.95
CA VAL A 100 -6.10 -13.68 27.23
C VAL A 100 -6.58 -12.30 27.66
N ARG A 101 -7.44 -11.68 26.87
CA ARG A 101 -7.97 -10.32 27.13
C ARG A 101 -9.45 -10.37 27.41
N LYS A 102 -9.93 -9.43 28.23
CA LYS A 102 -11.38 -9.23 28.41
C LYS A 102 -11.87 -8.21 27.40
N ARG A 103 -12.73 -8.62 26.46
CA ARG A 103 -13.40 -7.70 25.53
C ARG A 103 -14.76 -7.33 26.12
N LYS A 104 -15.11 -6.05 26.07
CA LYS A 104 -16.47 -5.60 26.40
C LYS A 104 -17.32 -5.76 25.14
N THR A 105 -18.37 -6.56 25.22
CA THR A 105 -19.34 -6.77 24.15
C THR A 105 -20.29 -5.57 24.03
N PRO A 106 -21.04 -5.42 22.92
CA PRO A 106 -21.93 -4.27 22.70
C PRO A 106 -23.03 -4.11 23.76
N ASP A 107 -23.47 -5.21 24.36
CA ASP A 107 -24.42 -5.29 25.49
C ASP A 107 -23.79 -4.91 26.84
N GLY A 108 -22.48 -4.64 26.87
CA GLY A 108 -21.73 -4.24 28.05
C GLY A 108 -21.26 -5.39 28.93
N THR A 109 -21.51 -6.65 28.56
CA THR A 109 -20.94 -7.80 29.26
C THR A 109 -19.42 -7.88 28.99
N LYS A 110 -18.67 -8.45 29.94
CA LYS A 110 -17.23 -8.69 29.78
C LYS A 110 -17.06 -10.15 29.41
N GLN A 111 -16.56 -10.40 28.21
CA GLN A 111 -16.28 -11.75 27.75
C GLN A 111 -14.77 -11.96 27.71
N ASP A 112 -14.33 -13.13 28.17
CA ASP A 112 -12.95 -13.55 27.99
C ASP A 112 -12.78 -13.91 26.52
N VAL A 113 -11.83 -13.24 25.87
CA VAL A 113 -11.49 -13.40 24.47
C VAL A 113 -10.04 -13.78 24.39
N LEU A 114 -9.76 -14.81 23.60
CA LEU A 114 -8.40 -15.22 23.35
C LEU A 114 -7.83 -14.39 22.19
N ASP A 115 -6.81 -13.61 22.47
CA ASP A 115 -6.17 -12.67 21.55
C ASP A 115 -4.75 -13.19 21.23
N VAL A 116 -4.53 -13.64 20.01
CA VAL A 116 -3.26 -14.20 19.56
C VAL A 116 -2.70 -13.36 18.41
N ASN A 117 -1.52 -12.80 18.62
CA ASN A 117 -0.76 -12.09 17.60
C ASN A 117 0.47 -12.92 17.20
N VAL A 118 0.53 -13.30 15.94
CA VAL A 118 1.64 -14.08 15.36
C VAL A 118 2.34 -13.21 14.32
N LYS A 119 3.63 -12.99 14.49
CA LYS A 119 4.50 -12.28 13.55
C LYS A 119 5.50 -13.27 12.97
N TYR A 120 5.69 -13.29 11.67
CA TYR A 120 6.80 -14.02 11.06
C TYR A 120 7.24 -13.34 9.77
N GLU A 121 8.39 -13.75 9.27
CA GLU A 121 8.96 -13.26 8.02
C GLU A 121 9.01 -14.39 6.99
N ILE A 122 8.75 -14.07 5.73
CA ILE A 122 8.85 -14.97 4.59
C ILE A 122 9.68 -14.33 3.48
N GLU A 123 10.42 -15.12 2.73
CA GLU A 123 11.06 -14.65 1.50
C GLU A 123 10.16 -14.95 0.30
N PHE A 124 9.80 -13.90 -0.44
CA PHE A 124 8.99 -14.02 -1.65
C PHE A 124 9.49 -13.05 -2.72
N ALA A 125 9.68 -13.54 -3.95
CA ALA A 125 10.23 -12.80 -5.07
C ALA A 125 11.57 -12.09 -4.75
N GLY A 126 12.44 -12.73 -3.94
CA GLY A 126 13.75 -12.20 -3.55
C GLY A 126 13.70 -11.04 -2.55
N LYS A 127 12.55 -10.81 -1.90
CA LYS A 127 12.35 -9.81 -0.85
C LYS A 127 11.86 -10.48 0.44
N SER A 128 12.26 -9.95 1.60
CA SER A 128 11.70 -10.37 2.90
C SER A 128 10.41 -9.61 3.19
N TRP A 129 9.35 -10.34 3.55
CA TRP A 129 8.03 -9.83 3.86
C TRP A 129 7.66 -10.21 5.27
N GLN A 130 7.12 -9.26 6.03
CA GLN A 130 6.65 -9.53 7.38
C GLN A 130 5.14 -9.71 7.36
N ILE A 131 4.66 -10.84 7.85
CA ILE A 131 3.24 -11.15 8.01
C ILE A 131 2.88 -11.09 9.48
N ARG A 132 1.78 -10.42 9.80
CA ARG A 132 1.17 -10.41 11.14
C ARG A 132 -0.24 -10.98 11.05
N ARG A 133 -0.49 -12.03 11.82
CA ARG A 133 -1.82 -12.62 12.01
C ARG A 133 -2.33 -12.20 13.38
N HIS A 134 -3.55 -11.72 13.43
CA HIS A 134 -4.24 -11.38 14.67
C HIS A 134 -5.52 -12.20 14.72
N LEU A 135 -5.56 -13.15 15.65
CA LEU A 135 -6.67 -14.07 15.83
C LEU A 135 -7.38 -13.75 17.14
N ILE A 136 -8.68 -13.50 17.05
CA ILE A 136 -9.52 -13.12 18.18
C ILE A 136 -10.65 -14.14 18.24
N MET A 137 -10.69 -14.97 19.29
CA MET A 137 -11.72 -15.99 19.45
C MET A 137 -12.53 -15.73 20.71
N ASP A 138 -13.84 -15.66 20.55
CA ASP A 138 -14.79 -15.52 21.64
C ASP A 138 -15.30 -16.90 22.12
N GLN A 139 -16.21 -16.91 23.10
CA GLN A 139 -16.78 -18.15 23.63
C GLN A 139 -17.84 -18.77 22.71
N THR A 140 -18.25 -18.09 21.63
CA THR A 140 -19.24 -18.56 20.66
C THR A 140 -18.61 -19.37 19.53
N TYR A 141 -17.30 -19.64 19.61
CA TYR A 141 -16.49 -20.28 18.58
C TYR A 141 -16.35 -19.47 17.29
N LEU A 142 -16.75 -18.20 17.31
CA LEU A 142 -16.47 -17.27 16.25
C LEU A 142 -15.02 -16.80 16.36
N THR A 143 -14.26 -16.97 15.28
CA THR A 143 -12.88 -16.51 15.19
C THR A 143 -12.81 -15.34 14.22
N GLU A 144 -12.49 -14.15 14.73
CA GLU A 144 -12.13 -12.99 13.94
C GLU A 144 -10.64 -13.09 13.58
N ILE A 145 -10.33 -12.99 12.29
CA ILE A 145 -9.01 -13.19 11.73
C ILE A 145 -8.63 -11.90 11.02
N HIS A 146 -7.55 -11.25 11.43
CA HIS A 146 -6.93 -10.17 10.69
C HIS A 146 -5.54 -10.57 10.21
N ILE A 147 -5.22 -10.26 8.98
CA ILE A 147 -3.90 -10.48 8.39
C ILE A 147 -3.40 -9.14 7.88
N ALA A 148 -2.19 -8.77 8.27
CA ALA A 148 -1.51 -7.58 7.82
C ALA A 148 -0.14 -7.97 7.24
N VAL A 149 0.14 -7.52 6.03
CA VAL A 149 1.41 -7.79 5.33
C VAL A 149 2.16 -6.48 5.18
N TYR A 150 3.42 -6.49 5.61
CA TYR A 150 4.31 -5.34 5.60
C TYR A 150 5.41 -5.57 4.57
N GLY A 151 5.74 -4.52 3.84
CA GLY A 151 6.76 -4.56 2.80
C GLY A 151 8.18 -4.61 3.36
N PRO A 152 9.17 -4.97 2.53
CA PRO A 152 10.56 -5.08 2.94
C PRO A 152 11.16 -3.76 3.47
N LEU A 153 10.70 -2.63 2.95
CA LEU A 153 11.23 -1.31 3.28
C LEU A 153 10.41 -0.55 4.34
N ASN A 154 9.17 -0.98 4.59
CA ASN A 154 8.25 -0.27 5.48
C ASN A 154 7.52 -1.25 6.41
N GLN A 155 7.98 -1.30 7.66
CA GLN A 155 7.45 -2.18 8.70
C GLN A 155 6.40 -1.50 9.60
N ASP A 156 6.18 -0.20 9.43
CA ASP A 156 5.29 0.59 10.29
C ASP A 156 3.86 0.62 9.75
N LYS A 157 3.70 0.63 8.41
CA LYS A 157 2.40 0.63 7.75
C LYS A 157 2.21 -0.63 6.89
N PRO A 158 1.13 -1.41 7.09
CA PRO A 158 0.86 -2.56 6.25
C PRO A 158 0.56 -2.10 4.82
N LEU A 159 1.12 -2.82 3.84
CA LEU A 159 0.82 -2.63 2.42
C LEU A 159 -0.52 -3.26 2.05
N ALA A 160 -0.88 -4.36 2.71
CA ALA A 160 -2.18 -5.01 2.59
C ALA A 160 -2.69 -5.45 3.96
N GLN A 161 -4.00 -5.34 4.16
CA GLN A 161 -4.69 -5.82 5.34
C GLN A 161 -6.01 -6.46 4.94
N LEU A 162 -6.22 -7.70 5.39
CA LEU A 162 -7.46 -8.45 5.22
C LEU A 162 -8.06 -8.79 6.57
N SER A 163 -9.39 -8.93 6.63
CA SER A 163 -10.10 -9.34 7.83
C SER A 163 -11.31 -10.19 7.47
N THR A 164 -11.56 -11.24 8.25
CA THR A 164 -12.74 -12.10 8.07
C THR A 164 -13.20 -12.69 9.39
N LEU A 165 -14.37 -13.32 9.34
CA LEU A 165 -14.94 -14.12 10.42
C LEU A 165 -15.02 -15.58 9.98
N LYS A 166 -14.56 -16.50 10.83
CA LYS A 166 -14.69 -17.94 10.65
C LYS A 166 -15.54 -18.52 11.78
N TYR A 167 -16.65 -19.15 11.42
CA TYR A 167 -17.44 -19.96 12.33
C TYR A 167 -16.88 -21.39 12.36
N GLN A 168 -16.70 -21.98 13.55
CA GLN A 168 -16.23 -23.36 13.71
C GLN A 168 -17.40 -24.34 13.85
#